data_AF-A0A812VX67-F1
#
_entry.id   AF-A0A812VX67-F1
#
_cell.length_a   1.000
_cell.length_b   1.000
_cell.length_c   1.000
_cell.angle_alpha   90.00
_cell.angle_beta   90.00
_cell.angle_gamma   90.00
#
_symmetry.space_group_name_H-M   'P 1'
#
loop_
_entity.id
_entity.type
_entity.pdbx_description
1 polymer ?
#
loop_
_entity_poly.entity_id
_entity_poly.type
_entity_poly.pdbx_seq_one_letter_code
_entity_poly.pdbx_strand_id
1 'polypeptide(L)'
;MAAFLRLLLDKEELLLTRYDLKVQATRSRGVVADPKGLDLRLAASSLTGLGLTELGDAQALLAHLDGQCDAVLEAINASHSDGEPALTLLQSALSMSLPAHAITASKPPVAFGYRRLSELAATHGRRFLFESSVMDGVPVFSLLRQLPGACVRRVSGILNSTTNLILTRMDSMGSSLEEALAFAQEQGIAERDPSDDLDGKDAAMKICCLSAVAFRRDLDPAQVAKDSLRGITLSQVRAATARGKALKMVCEAELVDDEVRAAVSLRELPLTDPLCGLKGASAAVTVETDVLGPVTVTSTNPTTLDTAYGLLQDLLTAVLGDGQGLRC
;
A
#
# COMPACT_ATOMS: atom_id res chain seq x y z
N MET A 1 -1.22 -11.40 4.20
CA MET A 1 -0.93 -12.75 3.65
C MET A 1 -2.08 -13.76 3.82
N ALA A 2 -2.60 -14.04 5.02
CA ALA A 2 -3.67 -15.04 5.19
C ALA A 2 -4.94 -14.75 4.34
N ALA A 3 -5.38 -13.50 4.28
CA ALA A 3 -6.49 -13.09 3.41
C ALA A 3 -6.19 -13.31 1.92
N PHE A 4 -4.94 -13.11 1.49
CA PHE A 4 -4.51 -13.35 0.11
C PHE A 4 -4.53 -14.84 -0.24
N LEU A 5 -4.02 -15.71 0.64
CA LEU A 5 -4.09 -17.17 0.43
C LEU A 5 -5.54 -17.66 0.35
N ARG A 6 -6.43 -17.13 1.19
CA ARG A 6 -7.87 -17.43 1.12
C ARG A 6 -8.48 -16.95 -0.19
N LEU A 7 -8.16 -15.73 -0.63
CA LEU A 7 -8.63 -15.21 -1.90
C LEU A 7 -8.17 -16.07 -3.09
N LEU A 8 -6.93 -16.56 -3.07
CA LEU A 8 -6.42 -17.48 -4.10
C LEU A 8 -7.19 -18.80 -4.12
N LEU A 9 -7.52 -19.36 -2.94
CA LEU A 9 -8.36 -20.56 -2.85
C LEU A 9 -9.77 -20.32 -3.38
N ASP A 10 -10.39 -19.20 -2.99
CA ASP A 10 -11.73 -18.82 -3.42
C ASP A 10 -11.81 -18.58 -4.94
N LYS A 11 -10.66 -18.27 -5.57
CA LYS A 11 -10.53 -18.02 -7.01
C LYS A 11 -9.78 -19.13 -7.76
N GLU A 12 -9.44 -20.25 -7.12
CA GLU A 12 -8.58 -21.29 -7.68
C GLU A 12 -9.08 -21.79 -9.04
N GLU A 13 -10.37 -22.14 -9.13
CA GLU A 13 -10.98 -22.60 -10.38
C GLU A 13 -10.88 -21.54 -11.48
N LEU A 14 -11.12 -20.27 -11.17
CA LEU A 14 -11.01 -19.16 -12.11
C LEU A 14 -9.57 -18.94 -12.55
N LEU A 15 -8.61 -19.00 -11.62
CA LEU A 15 -7.19 -18.82 -11.90
C LEU A 15 -6.64 -19.93 -12.79
N LEU A 16 -7.02 -21.19 -12.52
CA LEU A 16 -6.60 -22.34 -13.32
C LEU A 16 -7.27 -22.33 -14.70
N THR A 17 -8.59 -22.20 -14.77
CA THR A 17 -9.33 -22.35 -16.04
C THR A 17 -9.09 -21.19 -17.00
N ARG A 18 -8.87 -19.97 -16.49
CA ARG A 18 -8.75 -18.77 -17.31
C ARG A 18 -7.32 -18.32 -17.56
N TYR A 19 -6.42 -18.55 -16.60
CA TYR A 19 -5.08 -17.98 -16.61
C TYR A 19 -3.97 -19.02 -16.51
N ASP A 20 -4.31 -20.32 -16.40
CA ASP A 20 -3.35 -21.43 -16.24
C ASP A 20 -2.34 -21.19 -15.10
N LEU A 21 -2.80 -20.50 -14.04
CA LEU A 21 -1.92 -19.97 -12.99
C LEU A 21 -1.95 -20.86 -11.75
N LYS A 22 -0.77 -21.38 -11.36
CA LYS A 22 -0.56 -22.13 -10.12
C LYS A 22 0.27 -21.31 -9.13
N VAL A 23 -0.25 -21.07 -7.93
CA VAL A 23 0.42 -20.23 -6.91
C VAL A 23 1.12 -21.06 -5.84
N GLN A 24 2.31 -20.62 -5.43
CA GLN A 24 3.08 -21.15 -4.29
C GLN A 24 3.30 -20.02 -3.25
N ALA A 25 3.41 -20.33 -1.95
CA ALA A 25 3.50 -19.33 -0.88
C ALA A 25 4.51 -19.69 0.23
N THR A 26 5.06 -18.70 0.95
CA THR A 26 5.96 -18.89 2.13
C THR A 26 5.56 -17.98 3.31
N ARG A 27 6.04 -18.24 4.55
CA ARG A 27 5.71 -17.45 5.79
C ARG A 27 6.94 -16.77 6.40
N SER A 28 6.68 -15.69 7.16
CA SER A 28 7.64 -14.73 7.75
C SER A 28 8.41 -15.16 9.01
N ARG A 29 8.33 -16.43 9.44
CA ARG A 29 9.26 -17.02 10.43
C ARG A 29 9.43 -18.50 10.10
N GLY A 30 10.61 -18.86 9.63
CA GLY A 30 10.86 -20.15 8.99
C GLY A 30 10.43 -20.11 7.53
N VAL A 31 11.38 -20.38 6.65
CA VAL A 31 11.09 -20.57 5.23
C VAL A 31 10.51 -21.95 5.04
N VAL A 32 9.41 -21.97 4.30
CA VAL A 32 8.72 -23.17 3.89
C VAL A 32 8.71 -23.18 2.38
N ALA A 33 9.39 -24.12 1.73
CA ALA A 33 9.31 -24.30 0.29
C ALA A 33 9.08 -25.77 -0.05
N ASP A 34 8.21 -25.99 -1.02
CA ASP A 34 8.14 -27.23 -1.78
C ASP A 34 8.38 -26.84 -3.25
N PRO A 35 9.40 -27.39 -3.94
CA PRO A 35 9.63 -27.13 -5.36
C PRO A 35 8.41 -27.42 -6.25
N LYS A 36 7.47 -28.26 -5.79
CA LYS A 36 6.21 -28.56 -6.48
C LYS A 36 5.05 -27.62 -6.10
N GLY A 37 5.30 -26.72 -5.14
CA GLY A 37 4.35 -25.79 -4.57
C GLY A 37 3.68 -26.30 -3.31
N LEU A 38 3.41 -25.39 -2.37
CA LEU A 38 2.64 -25.71 -1.18
C LEU A 38 1.15 -25.79 -1.51
N ASP A 39 0.46 -26.74 -0.89
CA ASP A 39 -1.00 -26.78 -0.87
C ASP A 39 -1.53 -25.50 -0.21
N LEU A 40 -2.31 -24.72 -0.97
CA LEU A 40 -2.85 -23.44 -0.53
C LEU A 40 -3.80 -23.58 0.67
N ARG A 41 -4.53 -24.70 0.79
CA ARG A 41 -5.45 -24.97 1.91
C ARG A 41 -4.66 -25.23 3.18
N LEU A 42 -3.54 -25.95 3.09
CA LEU A 42 -2.62 -26.15 4.21
C LEU A 42 -1.91 -24.83 4.57
N ALA A 43 -1.48 -24.05 3.57
CA ALA A 43 -0.88 -22.73 3.80
C ALA A 43 -1.85 -21.72 4.46
N ALA A 44 -3.15 -21.82 4.17
CA ALA A 44 -4.19 -20.94 4.72
C ALA A 44 -4.71 -21.36 6.10
N SER A 45 -4.57 -22.64 6.49
CA SER A 45 -5.18 -23.21 7.71
C SER A 45 -4.17 -23.43 8.85
N SER A 46 -3.04 -24.08 8.60
CA SER A 46 -1.88 -24.21 9.52
C SER A 46 -0.73 -24.91 8.79
N LEU A 47 0.50 -24.35 8.87
CA LEU A 47 1.70 -24.99 8.30
C LEU A 47 2.36 -26.01 9.26
N THR A 48 1.76 -26.29 10.42
CA THR A 48 2.23 -27.36 11.32
C THR A 48 2.00 -28.72 10.69
N GLY A 49 3.07 -29.50 10.47
CA GLY A 49 2.99 -30.90 10.03
C GLY A 49 3.14 -31.14 8.53
N LEU A 50 3.43 -30.11 7.74
CA LEU A 50 3.96 -30.30 6.40
C LEU A 50 5.44 -30.75 6.52
N GLY A 51 5.88 -31.68 5.68
CA GLY A 51 7.28 -32.16 5.60
C GLY A 51 8.21 -31.12 4.98
N LEU A 52 8.29 -29.96 5.61
CA LEU A 52 8.91 -28.75 5.08
C LEU A 52 10.39 -28.75 5.41
N THR A 53 11.21 -28.37 4.44
CA THR A 53 12.63 -28.13 4.69
C THR A 53 12.79 -26.72 5.26
N GLU A 54 13.41 -26.58 6.43
CA GLU A 54 13.82 -25.27 6.94
C GLU A 54 14.92 -24.70 6.02
N LEU A 55 14.53 -23.83 5.09
CA LEU A 55 15.45 -23.18 4.15
C LEU A 55 15.87 -21.81 4.71
N GLY A 56 16.62 -21.78 5.81
CA GLY A 56 17.30 -20.56 6.29
C GLY A 56 16.44 -19.28 6.30
N ASP A 57 16.95 -18.21 5.68
CA ASP A 57 16.28 -16.90 5.54
C ASP A 57 15.69 -16.68 4.13
N ALA A 58 15.00 -15.54 3.93
CA ALA A 58 14.32 -15.22 2.67
C ALA A 58 15.27 -15.09 1.47
N GLN A 59 16.55 -14.75 1.67
CA GLN A 59 17.53 -14.71 0.57
C GLN A 59 17.95 -16.13 0.17
N ALA A 60 18.16 -17.01 1.15
CA ALA A 60 18.43 -18.42 0.88
C ALA A 60 17.27 -19.07 0.10
N LEU A 61 16.02 -18.73 0.42
CA LEU A 61 14.86 -19.15 -0.35
C LEU A 61 14.94 -18.67 -1.80
N LEU A 62 15.17 -17.38 -2.03
CA LEU A 62 15.22 -16.83 -3.39
C LEU A 62 16.31 -17.50 -4.24
N ALA A 63 17.48 -17.74 -3.64
CA ALA A 63 18.55 -18.48 -4.31
C ALA A 63 18.13 -19.93 -4.64
N HIS A 64 17.40 -20.59 -3.74
CA HIS A 64 16.88 -21.94 -3.98
C HIS A 64 15.81 -21.98 -5.08
N LEU A 65 14.98 -20.93 -5.17
CA LEU A 65 13.92 -20.80 -6.18
C LEU A 65 14.40 -20.21 -7.51
N ASP A 66 15.70 -19.92 -7.65
CA ASP A 66 16.25 -19.44 -8.93
C ASP A 66 15.98 -20.47 -10.03
N GLY A 67 15.33 -20.00 -11.09
CA GLY A 67 14.88 -20.84 -12.18
C GLY A 67 13.52 -21.53 -11.98
N GLN A 68 12.78 -21.24 -10.91
CA GLN A 68 11.57 -22.01 -10.54
C GLN A 68 10.32 -21.15 -10.32
N CYS A 69 10.39 -19.82 -10.46
CA CYS A 69 9.22 -18.94 -10.31
C CYS A 69 9.19 -17.80 -11.33
N ASP A 70 7.97 -17.43 -11.74
CA ASP A 70 7.70 -16.30 -12.65
C ASP A 70 7.47 -14.98 -11.91
N ALA A 71 7.15 -15.04 -10.61
CA ALA A 71 6.91 -13.86 -9.78
C ALA A 71 7.27 -14.12 -8.31
N VAL A 72 7.77 -13.08 -7.65
CA VAL A 72 8.05 -13.01 -6.22
C VAL A 72 7.15 -11.96 -5.60
N LEU A 73 6.39 -12.36 -4.58
CA LEU A 73 5.53 -11.48 -3.80
C LEU A 73 6.12 -11.26 -2.41
N GLU A 74 6.43 -10.01 -2.11
CA GLU A 74 7.02 -9.56 -0.87
C GLU A 74 5.95 -8.89 0.02
N ALA A 75 5.85 -9.38 1.25
CA ALA A 75 4.98 -8.82 2.29
C ALA A 75 5.60 -9.06 3.67
N ILE A 76 6.91 -8.80 3.78
CA ILE A 76 7.68 -8.90 5.02
C ILE A 76 7.71 -7.55 5.73
N ASN A 77 8.17 -7.54 6.98
CA ASN A 77 8.41 -6.29 7.69
C ASN A 77 9.66 -5.63 7.12
N ALA A 78 9.48 -4.51 6.43
CA ALA A 78 10.54 -3.65 5.95
C ALA A 78 10.75 -2.48 6.92
N SER A 79 12.01 -2.09 7.09
CA SER A 79 12.40 -0.93 7.87
C SER A 79 11.85 0.36 7.27
N HIS A 80 11.29 1.22 8.11
CA HIS A 80 10.74 2.52 7.70
C HIS A 80 11.85 3.58 7.46
N SER A 81 13.12 3.29 7.75
CA SER A 81 14.23 4.23 7.53
C SER A 81 15.00 4.00 6.24
N ASP A 82 15.04 2.76 5.75
CA ASP A 82 15.87 2.37 4.60
C ASP A 82 15.22 1.34 3.68
N GLY A 83 14.08 0.74 4.05
CA GLY A 83 13.38 -0.26 3.26
C GLY A 83 13.97 -1.67 3.27
N GLU A 84 14.97 -1.92 4.11
CA GLU A 84 15.58 -3.25 4.23
C GLU A 84 14.80 -4.17 5.18
N PRO A 85 14.86 -5.51 5.01
CA PRO A 85 15.57 -6.24 3.95
C PRO A 85 14.75 -6.41 2.66
N ALA A 86 13.57 -5.82 2.59
CA ALA A 86 12.65 -5.98 1.46
C ALA A 86 13.24 -5.44 0.15
N LEU A 87 13.95 -4.30 0.19
CA LEU A 87 14.67 -3.77 -0.97
C LEU A 87 15.68 -4.79 -1.53
N THR A 88 16.55 -5.33 -0.68
CA THR A 88 17.55 -6.32 -1.11
C THR A 88 16.89 -7.58 -1.67
N LEU A 89 15.79 -8.05 -1.06
CA LEU A 89 15.05 -9.22 -1.57
C LEU A 89 14.44 -8.98 -2.96
N LEU A 90 13.80 -7.83 -3.16
CA LEU A 90 13.19 -7.46 -4.44
C LEU A 90 14.26 -7.28 -5.54
N GLN A 91 15.43 -6.74 -5.19
CA GLN A 91 16.56 -6.64 -6.11
C GLN A 91 17.11 -8.00 -6.51
N SER A 92 17.27 -8.92 -5.53
CA SER A 92 17.66 -10.30 -5.80
C SER A 92 16.65 -10.98 -6.75
N ALA A 93 15.35 -10.84 -6.46
CA ALA A 93 14.29 -11.41 -7.30
C ALA A 93 14.37 -10.90 -8.76
N LEU A 94 14.55 -9.60 -8.95
CA LEU A 94 14.69 -8.99 -10.27
C LEU A 94 16.01 -9.34 -10.99
N SER A 95 16.99 -9.93 -10.28
CA SER A 95 18.30 -10.31 -10.81
C SER A 95 18.49 -11.83 -10.98
N MET A 96 17.48 -12.65 -10.63
CA MET A 96 17.49 -14.11 -10.81
C MET A 96 17.74 -14.51 -12.26
N SER A 97 18.25 -15.71 -12.51
CA SER A 97 18.59 -16.20 -13.86
C SER A 97 17.37 -16.36 -14.78
N LEU A 98 16.23 -16.76 -14.23
CA LEU A 98 14.94 -16.73 -14.94
C LEU A 98 14.15 -15.45 -14.62
N PRO A 99 13.26 -15.02 -15.55
CA PRO A 99 12.47 -13.81 -15.35
C PRO A 99 11.46 -13.98 -14.21
N ALA A 100 11.75 -13.37 -13.07
CA ALA A 100 10.81 -13.23 -11.97
C ALA A 100 10.35 -11.78 -11.82
N HIS A 101 9.05 -11.53 -11.96
CA HIS A 101 8.45 -10.24 -11.60
C HIS A 101 8.54 -10.02 -10.09
N ALA A 102 8.63 -8.76 -9.66
CA ALA A 102 8.67 -8.40 -8.25
C ALA A 102 7.40 -7.64 -7.85
N ILE A 103 6.69 -8.14 -6.84
CA ILE A 103 5.45 -7.58 -6.33
C ILE A 103 5.64 -7.28 -4.84
N THR A 104 5.24 -6.13 -4.34
CA THR A 104 5.34 -5.80 -2.91
C THR A 104 4.05 -5.21 -2.34
N ALA A 105 3.67 -5.64 -1.14
CA ALA A 105 2.66 -4.96 -0.32
C ALA A 105 3.27 -3.91 0.63
N SER A 106 4.59 -3.77 0.64
CA SER A 106 5.35 -2.95 1.58
C SER A 106 5.60 -1.57 0.98
N LYS A 107 5.33 -0.51 1.78
CA LYS A 107 5.61 0.88 1.39
C LYS A 107 7.10 1.20 1.26
N PRO A 108 7.98 0.78 2.20
CA PRO A 108 9.36 1.26 2.19
C PRO A 108 10.15 0.95 0.90
N PRO A 109 10.03 -0.24 0.28
CA PRO A 109 10.68 -0.49 -1.02
C PRO A 109 10.23 0.46 -2.13
N VAL A 110 8.98 0.90 -2.10
CA VAL A 110 8.44 1.87 -3.05
C VAL A 110 8.97 3.26 -2.75
N ALA A 111 8.92 3.70 -1.48
CA ALA A 111 9.38 5.03 -1.09
C ALA A 111 10.89 5.25 -1.34
N PHE A 112 11.73 4.26 -1.01
CA PHE A 112 13.20 4.38 -1.08
C PHE A 112 13.81 3.80 -2.36
N GLY A 113 13.12 2.85 -3.02
CA GLY A 113 13.71 2.05 -4.08
C GLY A 113 12.99 2.09 -5.42
N TYR A 114 11.89 2.85 -5.55
CA TYR A 114 11.05 2.80 -6.76
C TYR A 114 11.84 2.95 -8.06
N ARG A 115 12.69 3.98 -8.17
CA ARG A 115 13.48 4.22 -9.39
C ARG A 115 14.40 3.03 -9.69
N ARG A 116 15.22 2.65 -8.71
CA ARG A 116 16.20 1.56 -8.82
C ARG A 116 15.54 0.23 -9.17
N LEU A 117 14.45 -0.13 -8.50
CA LEU A 117 13.72 -1.37 -8.75
C LEU A 117 13.02 -1.36 -10.11
N SER A 118 12.44 -0.22 -10.51
CA SER A 118 11.77 -0.09 -11.80
C SER A 118 12.76 -0.16 -12.97
N GLU A 119 13.92 0.49 -12.85
CA GLU A 119 14.99 0.44 -13.85
C GLU A 119 15.59 -0.97 -13.96
N LEU A 120 15.83 -1.63 -12.82
CA LEU A 120 16.33 -2.99 -12.78
C LEU A 120 15.33 -3.97 -13.42
N ALA A 121 14.05 -3.82 -13.09
CA ALA A 121 12.97 -4.61 -13.70
C ALA A 121 12.94 -4.40 -15.22
N ALA A 122 12.94 -3.15 -15.68
CA ALA A 122 12.93 -2.83 -17.11
C ALA A 122 14.14 -3.43 -17.85
N THR A 123 15.34 -3.34 -17.26
CA THR A 123 16.58 -3.90 -17.82
C THR A 123 16.49 -5.40 -18.08
N HIS A 124 15.75 -6.12 -17.24
CA HIS A 124 15.57 -7.56 -17.35
C HIS A 124 14.23 -7.98 -17.99
N GLY A 125 13.47 -7.04 -18.57
CA GLY A 125 12.15 -7.33 -19.15
C GLY A 125 11.09 -7.77 -18.12
N ARG A 126 11.27 -7.37 -16.86
CA ARG A 126 10.43 -7.71 -15.70
C ARG A 126 9.56 -6.52 -15.30
N ARG A 127 8.67 -6.76 -14.33
CA ARG A 127 7.77 -5.75 -13.76
C ARG A 127 8.06 -5.62 -12.26
N PHE A 128 7.98 -4.39 -11.76
CA PHE A 128 7.93 -4.08 -10.34
C PHE A 128 6.56 -3.47 -10.02
N LEU A 129 5.76 -4.17 -9.23
CA LEU A 129 4.36 -3.85 -8.93
C LEU A 129 4.13 -3.77 -7.42
N PHE A 130 3.16 -2.96 -7.00
CA PHE A 130 3.03 -2.56 -5.60
C PHE A 130 1.69 -1.90 -5.26
N GLU A 131 0.61 -2.31 -5.91
CA GLU A 131 -0.74 -1.74 -5.70
C GLU A 131 -1.14 -1.80 -4.23
N SER A 132 -0.86 -2.92 -3.56
CA SER A 132 -1.17 -3.16 -2.15
C SER A 132 -0.43 -2.27 -1.14
N SER A 133 0.56 -1.50 -1.57
CA SER A 133 1.41 -0.72 -0.65
C SER A 133 0.71 0.53 -0.12
N VAL A 134 -0.13 1.19 -0.92
CA VAL A 134 -0.83 2.42 -0.54
C VAL A 134 -2.31 2.31 -0.89
N MET A 135 -3.16 2.54 0.11
CA MET A 135 -4.62 2.50 -0.04
C MET A 135 -5.16 1.10 -0.37
N ASP A 136 -4.58 0.08 0.26
CA ASP A 136 -4.99 -1.32 0.14
C ASP A 136 -4.93 -1.78 -1.32
N GLY A 137 -5.96 -2.41 -1.88
CA GLY A 137 -5.97 -2.84 -3.28
C GLY A 137 -6.61 -1.87 -4.26
N VAL A 138 -6.86 -0.62 -3.84
CA VAL A 138 -7.50 0.36 -4.72
C VAL A 138 -6.51 0.80 -5.82
N PRO A 139 -6.92 0.86 -7.10
CA PRO A 139 -6.01 1.11 -8.21
C PRO A 139 -5.54 2.57 -8.26
N VAL A 140 -4.58 2.93 -7.40
CA VAL A 140 -3.96 4.25 -7.32
C VAL A 140 -2.69 4.31 -8.17
N PHE A 141 -1.80 3.34 -8.02
CA PHE A 141 -0.56 3.31 -8.80
C PHE A 141 -0.83 2.89 -10.24
N SER A 142 -1.80 2.00 -10.45
CA SER A 142 -2.27 1.68 -11.80
C SER A 142 -2.84 2.91 -12.50
N LEU A 143 -3.60 3.75 -11.79
CA LEU A 143 -4.05 5.05 -12.30
C LEU A 143 -2.85 5.94 -12.67
N LEU A 144 -1.90 6.14 -11.75
CA LEU A 144 -0.72 6.99 -12.00
C LEU A 144 0.12 6.52 -13.20
N ARG A 145 0.18 5.21 -13.46
CA ARG A 145 0.88 4.64 -14.62
C ARG A 145 0.10 4.79 -15.94
N GLN A 146 -1.22 4.95 -15.89
CA GLN A 146 -2.12 4.97 -17.06
C GLN A 146 -2.62 6.37 -17.43
N LEU A 147 -1.80 7.41 -17.25
CA LEU A 147 -2.09 8.79 -17.65
C LEU A 147 -1.23 9.23 -18.85
N PRO A 148 -1.38 8.60 -20.04
CA PRO A 148 -0.58 8.95 -21.20
C PRO A 148 -0.86 10.40 -21.65
N GLY A 149 0.21 11.17 -21.87
CA GLY A 149 0.10 12.56 -22.34
C GLY A 149 -0.33 13.57 -21.28
N ALA A 150 -0.46 13.16 -20.01
CA ALA A 150 -0.70 14.05 -18.88
C ALA A 150 0.50 14.05 -17.93
N CYS A 151 0.84 15.20 -17.39
CA CYS A 151 1.83 15.35 -16.34
C CYS A 151 1.14 15.57 -15.00
N VAL A 152 1.38 14.68 -14.03
CA VAL A 152 0.89 14.86 -12.66
C VAL A 152 1.58 16.07 -12.04
N ARG A 153 0.79 16.99 -11.49
CA ARG A 153 1.25 18.22 -10.83
C ARG A 153 1.16 18.12 -9.32
N ARG A 154 0.08 17.49 -8.84
CA ARG A 154 -0.21 17.35 -7.42
C ARG A 154 -0.85 16.01 -7.14
N VAL A 155 -0.45 15.39 -6.04
CA VAL A 155 -1.15 14.25 -5.44
C VAL A 155 -1.51 14.66 -4.02
N SER A 156 -2.79 14.55 -3.65
CA SER A 156 -3.25 14.87 -2.30
C SER A 156 -4.28 13.87 -1.81
N GLY A 157 -4.54 13.80 -0.51
CA GLY A 157 -5.53 12.85 -0.01
C GLY A 157 -5.55 12.65 1.49
N ILE A 158 -6.43 11.76 1.92
CA ILE A 158 -6.46 11.23 3.28
C ILE A 158 -5.97 9.79 3.18
N LEU A 159 -4.73 9.55 3.60
CA LEU A 159 -4.04 8.26 3.38
C LEU A 159 -3.95 7.40 4.66
N ASN A 160 -4.39 7.93 5.80
CA ASN A 160 -4.30 7.24 7.08
C ASN A 160 -5.70 7.07 7.71
N SER A 161 -6.16 5.82 7.73
CA SER A 161 -7.50 5.45 8.21
C SER A 161 -7.68 5.70 9.70
N THR A 162 -6.64 5.49 10.53
CA THR A 162 -6.68 5.72 11.98
C THR A 162 -7.00 7.18 12.30
N THR A 163 -6.22 8.11 11.75
CA THR A 163 -6.43 9.56 11.97
C THR A 163 -7.75 10.05 11.41
N ASN A 164 -8.18 9.53 10.24
CA ASN A 164 -9.48 9.89 9.67
C ASN A 164 -10.66 9.39 10.53
N LEU A 165 -10.57 8.17 11.06
CA LEU A 165 -11.58 7.62 11.97
C LEU A 165 -11.66 8.44 13.24
N ILE A 166 -10.53 8.77 13.85
CA ILE A 166 -10.45 9.57 15.06
C ILE A 166 -11.13 10.93 14.85
N LEU A 167 -10.71 11.68 13.84
CA LEU A 167 -11.28 12.99 13.51
C LEU A 167 -12.78 12.90 13.20
N THR A 168 -13.20 11.85 12.48
CA THR A 168 -14.61 11.62 12.19
C THR A 168 -15.43 11.40 13.46
N ARG A 169 -14.94 10.59 14.41
CA ARG A 169 -15.64 10.33 15.67
C ARG A 169 -15.69 11.55 16.57
N MET A 170 -14.60 12.29 16.67
CA MET A 170 -14.56 13.55 17.41
C MET A 170 -15.59 14.55 16.87
N ASP A 171 -15.71 14.67 15.54
CA ASP A 171 -16.67 15.55 14.88
C ASP A 171 -18.12 15.07 15.06
N SER A 172 -18.44 13.82 14.71
CA SER A 172 -19.82 13.35 14.67
C SER A 172 -20.38 12.89 16.03
N MET A 173 -19.56 12.26 16.87
CA MET A 173 -19.98 11.69 18.15
C MET A 173 -19.59 12.58 19.33
N GLY A 174 -18.79 13.61 19.11
CA GLY A 174 -18.28 14.46 20.18
C GLY A 174 -17.31 13.75 21.14
N SER A 175 -16.64 12.69 20.66
CA SER A 175 -15.67 11.94 21.45
C SER A 175 -14.40 12.75 21.73
N SER A 176 -13.70 12.44 22.83
CA SER A 176 -12.32 12.86 23.02
C SER A 176 -11.36 12.11 22.07
N LEU A 177 -10.11 12.57 21.98
CA LEU A 177 -9.06 11.87 21.23
C LEU A 177 -8.86 10.44 21.78
N GLU A 178 -8.82 10.32 23.10
CA GLU A 178 -8.59 9.06 23.82
C GLU A 178 -9.72 8.06 23.58
N GLU A 179 -10.98 8.51 23.67
CA GLU A 179 -12.15 7.65 23.40
C GLU A 179 -12.17 7.19 21.94
N ALA A 180 -11.86 8.10 21.00
CA ALA A 180 -11.85 7.79 19.59
C ALA A 180 -10.70 6.83 19.22
N LEU A 181 -9.52 7.00 19.83
CA LEU A 181 -8.39 6.10 19.68
C LEU A 181 -8.67 4.72 20.29
N ALA A 182 -9.25 4.65 21.49
CA ALA A 182 -9.64 3.39 22.12
C ALA A 182 -10.61 2.62 21.23
N PHE A 183 -11.61 3.30 20.67
CA PHE A 183 -12.50 2.69 19.68
C PHE A 183 -11.75 2.20 18.44
N ALA A 184 -10.82 2.99 17.89
CA ALA A 184 -10.02 2.56 16.74
C ALA A 184 -9.20 1.29 17.03
N GLN A 185 -8.67 1.16 18.24
CA GLN A 185 -7.95 -0.04 18.69
C GLN A 185 -8.88 -1.24 18.87
N GLU A 186 -10.07 -1.05 19.44
CA GLU A 186 -11.09 -2.09 19.59
C GLU A 186 -11.56 -2.64 18.23
N GLN A 187 -11.68 -1.77 17.22
CA GLN A 187 -12.03 -2.16 15.86
C GLN A 187 -10.84 -2.77 15.08
N GLY A 188 -9.65 -2.83 15.67
CA GLY A 188 -8.43 -3.32 15.01
C GLY A 188 -7.92 -2.42 13.88
N ILE A 189 -8.34 -1.15 13.87
CA ILE A 189 -7.92 -0.14 12.88
C ILE A 189 -6.60 0.51 13.32
N ALA A 190 -6.46 0.78 14.62
CA ALA A 190 -5.22 1.27 15.21
C ALA A 190 -4.50 0.17 15.97
N GLU A 191 -3.17 0.14 15.87
CA GLU A 191 -2.35 -0.77 16.68
C GLU A 191 -2.28 -0.32 18.15
N ARG A 192 -1.71 -1.19 18.99
CA ARG A 192 -1.46 -0.87 20.41
C ARG A 192 -0.55 0.35 20.56
N ASP A 193 0.45 0.46 19.70
CA ASP A 193 1.28 1.66 19.57
C ASP A 193 0.85 2.41 18.28
N PRO A 194 0.03 3.47 18.40
CA PRO A 194 -0.47 4.22 17.24
C PRO A 194 0.47 5.36 16.83
N SER A 195 1.74 5.35 17.27
CA SER A 195 2.64 6.50 17.09
C SER A 195 2.87 6.84 15.61
N ASP A 196 3.01 5.84 14.74
CA ASP A 196 3.20 6.09 13.32
C ASP A 196 1.97 6.72 12.65
N ASP A 197 0.76 6.41 13.14
CA ASP A 197 -0.48 7.01 12.68
C ASP A 197 -0.64 8.44 13.20
N LEU A 198 -0.55 8.62 14.52
CA LEU A 198 -0.82 9.90 15.19
C LEU A 198 0.22 10.96 14.85
N ASP A 199 1.48 10.58 14.64
CA ASP A 199 2.56 11.51 14.30
C ASP A 199 2.76 11.66 12.79
N GLY A 200 1.79 11.18 11.98
CA GLY A 200 1.76 11.37 10.53
C GLY A 200 2.85 10.62 9.77
N LYS A 201 3.56 9.68 10.40
CA LYS A 201 4.68 8.94 9.77
C LYS A 201 4.20 7.96 8.71
N ASP A 202 3.13 7.21 8.97
CA ASP A 202 2.55 6.30 7.98
C ASP A 202 2.01 7.09 6.77
N ALA A 203 1.31 8.19 7.02
CA ALA A 203 0.84 9.12 5.99
C ALA A 203 2.01 9.68 5.15
N ALA A 204 3.11 10.09 5.79
CA ALA A 204 4.32 10.58 5.12
C ALA A 204 4.97 9.49 4.24
N MET A 205 5.05 8.26 4.73
CA MET A 205 5.56 7.13 3.96
C MET A 205 4.70 6.88 2.71
N LYS A 206 3.37 6.91 2.85
CA LYS A 206 2.43 6.72 1.74
C LYS A 206 2.53 7.82 0.68
N ILE A 207 2.62 9.09 1.10
CA ILE A 207 2.78 10.20 0.13
C ILE A 207 4.15 10.17 -0.56
N CYS A 208 5.21 9.69 0.09
CA CYS A 208 6.50 9.46 -0.57
C CYS A 208 6.40 8.38 -1.66
N CYS A 209 5.69 7.27 -1.40
CA CYS A 209 5.45 6.25 -2.41
C CYS A 209 4.72 6.83 -3.63
N LEU A 210 3.65 7.59 -3.40
CA LEU A 210 2.88 8.23 -4.46
C LEU A 210 3.73 9.24 -5.25
N SER A 211 4.55 10.03 -4.55
CA SER A 211 5.44 11.02 -5.14
C SER A 211 6.52 10.39 -6.02
N ALA A 212 7.13 9.29 -5.54
CA ALA A 212 8.13 8.55 -6.28
C ALA A 212 7.61 8.08 -7.64
N VAL A 213 6.36 7.62 -7.67
CA VAL A 213 5.71 7.12 -8.89
C VAL A 213 5.21 8.27 -9.77
N ALA A 214 4.55 9.27 -9.19
CA ALA A 214 3.97 10.39 -9.93
C ALA A 214 5.01 11.31 -10.56
N PHE A 215 6.10 11.60 -9.83
CA PHE A 215 7.09 12.60 -10.22
C PHE A 215 8.44 12.01 -10.64
N ARG A 216 8.66 10.70 -10.43
CA ARG A 216 9.96 10.03 -10.67
C ARG A 216 11.11 10.72 -9.92
N ARG A 217 10.84 11.17 -8.69
CA ARG A 217 11.78 11.82 -7.78
C ARG A 217 11.67 11.12 -6.43
N ASP A 218 12.81 10.82 -5.81
CA ASP A 218 12.79 10.24 -4.48
C ASP A 218 12.59 11.35 -3.45
N LEU A 219 11.84 11.05 -2.40
CA LEU A 219 11.66 11.94 -1.26
C LEU A 219 11.88 11.12 0.00
N ASP A 220 12.80 11.57 0.85
CA ASP A 220 13.03 10.92 2.14
C ASP A 220 11.80 11.16 3.04
N PRO A 221 11.11 10.10 3.52
CA PRO A 221 9.99 10.25 4.45
C PRO A 221 10.36 11.04 5.71
N ALA A 222 11.62 11.08 6.14
CA ALA A 222 12.07 11.87 7.28
C ALA A 222 12.08 13.39 7.00
N GLN A 223 12.15 13.80 5.73
CA GLN A 223 12.17 15.21 5.30
C GLN A 223 10.76 15.78 5.06
N VAL A 224 9.73 14.94 4.99
CA VAL A 224 8.34 15.36 4.88
C VAL A 224 7.91 16.06 6.16
N ALA A 225 7.41 17.29 6.06
CA ALA A 225 6.81 18.00 7.20
C ALA A 225 5.52 17.30 7.63
N LYS A 226 5.33 17.07 8.94
CA LYS A 226 4.21 16.29 9.47
C LYS A 226 3.65 16.94 10.73
N ASP A 227 2.37 17.23 10.71
CA ASP A 227 1.63 17.55 11.91
C ASP A 227 1.35 16.27 12.71
N SER A 228 1.35 16.40 14.03
CA SER A 228 0.86 15.35 14.93
C SER A 228 -0.60 15.61 15.26
N LEU A 229 -1.40 14.54 15.28
CA LEU A 229 -2.74 14.56 15.82
C LEU A 229 -2.73 14.53 17.36
N ARG A 230 -1.58 14.33 18.01
CA ARG A 230 -1.48 14.37 19.47
C ARG A 230 -1.86 15.74 20.00
N GLY A 231 -2.68 15.75 21.04
CA GLY A 231 -3.15 16.99 21.67
C GLY A 231 -4.27 17.71 20.91
N ILE A 232 -4.79 17.15 19.80
CA ILE A 232 -6.01 17.68 19.20
C ILE A 232 -7.15 17.60 20.22
N THR A 233 -7.86 18.72 20.38
CA THR A 233 -8.97 18.81 21.33
C THR A 233 -10.30 18.77 20.60
N LEU A 234 -11.32 18.27 21.29
CA LEU A 234 -12.70 18.32 20.80
C LEU A 234 -13.18 19.75 20.53
N SER A 235 -12.71 20.74 21.30
CA SER A 235 -13.05 22.14 21.08
C SER A 235 -12.49 22.67 19.75
N GLN A 236 -11.27 22.28 19.36
CA GLN A 236 -10.71 22.61 18.04
C GLN A 236 -11.54 22.02 16.90
N VAL A 237 -11.93 20.74 17.02
CA VAL A 237 -12.80 20.09 16.04
C VAL A 237 -14.14 20.81 15.92
N ARG A 238 -14.83 21.04 17.05
CA ARG A 238 -16.11 21.77 17.07
C ARG A 238 -16.00 23.20 16.54
N ALA A 239 -14.88 23.87 16.78
CA ALA A 239 -14.65 25.22 16.26
C ALA A 239 -14.57 25.23 14.72
N ALA A 240 -13.94 24.22 14.11
CA ALA A 240 -13.93 24.07 12.66
C ALA A 240 -15.35 23.77 12.13
N THR A 241 -16.09 22.87 12.76
CA THR A 241 -17.48 22.54 12.40
C THR A 241 -18.38 23.77 12.48
N ALA A 242 -18.23 24.61 13.52
CA ALA A 242 -18.96 25.86 13.66
C ALA A 242 -18.64 26.90 12.56
N ARG A 243 -17.47 26.80 11.92
CA ARG A 243 -17.11 27.59 10.73
C ARG A 243 -17.57 26.98 9.41
N GLY A 244 -18.35 25.89 9.43
CA GLY A 244 -18.76 25.18 8.22
C GLY A 244 -17.59 24.48 7.51
N LYS A 245 -16.65 23.95 8.29
CA LYS A 245 -15.47 23.22 7.81
C LYS A 245 -15.28 21.91 8.57
N ALA A 246 -14.53 20.97 8.01
CA ALA A 246 -14.10 19.75 8.69
C ALA A 246 -12.58 19.75 8.88
N LEU A 247 -12.11 19.32 10.05
CA LEU A 247 -10.69 19.03 10.25
C LEU A 247 -10.33 17.67 9.67
N LYS A 248 -9.32 17.64 8.80
CA LYS A 248 -8.79 16.43 8.15
C LYS A 248 -7.27 16.43 8.20
N MET A 249 -6.68 15.24 8.38
CA MET A 249 -5.24 15.03 8.19
C MET A 249 -4.96 14.79 6.71
N VAL A 250 -4.53 15.83 6.00
CA VAL A 250 -4.34 15.81 4.55
C VAL A 250 -2.87 15.59 4.23
N CYS A 251 -2.59 14.63 3.37
CA CYS A 251 -1.28 14.41 2.77
C CYS A 251 -1.28 15.11 1.41
N GLU A 252 -0.19 15.76 1.06
CA GLU A 252 -0.03 16.43 -0.24
C GLU A 252 1.40 16.34 -0.70
N ALA A 253 1.59 16.16 -2.00
CA ALA A 253 2.86 16.34 -2.68
C ALA A 253 2.65 17.06 -4.02
N GLU A 254 3.55 17.98 -4.31
CA GLU A 254 3.54 18.84 -5.49
C GLU A 254 4.94 18.88 -6.11
N LEU A 255 4.98 18.92 -7.44
CA LEU A 255 6.21 19.18 -8.19
C LEU A 255 6.34 20.68 -8.48
N VAL A 256 7.28 21.35 -7.81
CA VAL A 256 7.57 22.79 -7.95
C VAL A 256 9.01 22.95 -8.39
N ASP A 257 9.25 23.59 -9.54
CA ASP A 257 10.61 23.87 -10.05
C ASP A 257 11.53 22.63 -10.09
N ASP A 258 10.96 21.47 -10.47
CA ASP A 258 11.62 20.14 -10.52
C ASP A 258 11.96 19.51 -9.14
N GLU A 259 11.51 20.14 -8.05
CA GLU A 259 11.60 19.62 -6.69
C GLU A 259 10.24 19.15 -6.18
N VAL A 260 10.22 18.02 -5.46
CA VAL A 260 9.00 17.54 -4.80
C VAL A 260 8.90 18.18 -3.42
N ARG A 261 7.78 18.87 -3.18
CA ARG A 261 7.40 19.35 -1.85
C ARG A 261 6.27 18.47 -1.35
N ALA A 262 6.41 17.90 -0.15
CA ALA A 262 5.34 17.14 0.46
C ALA A 262 5.14 17.48 1.93
N ALA A 263 3.90 17.36 2.38
CA ALA A 263 3.52 17.57 3.77
C ALA A 263 2.34 16.67 4.17
N VAL A 264 2.26 16.39 5.47
CA VAL A 264 1.08 15.84 6.15
C VAL A 264 0.62 16.90 7.13
N SER A 265 -0.57 17.48 6.90
CA SER A 265 -1.03 18.63 7.68
C SER A 265 -2.46 18.47 8.15
N LEU A 266 -2.72 18.94 9.37
CA LEU A 266 -4.07 19.07 9.89
C LEU A 266 -4.72 20.31 9.27
N ARG A 267 -5.69 20.11 8.39
CA ARG A 267 -6.33 21.19 7.60
C ARG A 267 -7.81 21.30 7.88
N GLU A 268 -8.29 22.54 7.92
CA GLU A 268 -9.73 22.84 7.84
C GLU A 268 -10.16 22.89 6.37
N LEU A 269 -10.93 21.91 5.94
CA LEU A 269 -11.46 21.83 4.59
C LEU A 269 -12.91 22.32 4.56
N PRO A 270 -13.35 23.05 3.50
CA PRO A 270 -14.75 23.40 3.34
C PRO A 270 -15.59 22.12 3.18
N LEU A 271 -16.82 22.09 3.68
CA LEU A 271 -17.66 20.89 3.63
C LEU A 271 -17.99 20.41 2.19
N THR A 272 -17.79 21.27 1.19
CA THR A 272 -17.93 20.94 -0.24
C THR A 272 -16.71 20.20 -0.82
N ASP A 273 -15.60 20.13 -0.10
CA ASP A 273 -14.40 19.41 -0.54
C ASP A 273 -14.69 17.90 -0.59
N PRO A 274 -14.32 17.18 -1.67
CA PRO A 274 -14.53 15.73 -1.78
C PRO A 274 -13.97 14.92 -0.60
N LEU A 275 -12.87 15.37 0.02
CA LEU A 275 -12.26 14.68 1.15
C LEU A 275 -13.08 14.80 2.44
N CYS A 276 -13.97 15.81 2.56
CA CYS A 276 -14.87 15.95 3.71
C CYS A 276 -15.93 14.85 3.79
N GLY A 277 -16.30 14.28 2.63
CA GLY A 277 -17.23 13.16 2.54
C GLY A 277 -16.69 11.85 3.11
N LEU A 278 -15.37 11.73 3.28
CA LEU A 278 -14.73 10.53 3.80
C LEU A 278 -14.97 10.39 5.29
N LYS A 279 -15.57 9.28 5.70
CA LYS A 279 -15.89 8.96 7.10
C LYS A 279 -15.26 7.63 7.51
N GLY A 280 -15.08 7.43 8.81
CA GLY A 280 -14.57 6.18 9.35
C GLY A 280 -13.14 5.88 8.90
N ALA A 281 -12.89 4.63 8.53
CA ALA A 281 -11.58 4.16 8.08
C ALA A 281 -11.31 4.45 6.58
N SER A 282 -12.17 5.23 5.93
CA SER A 282 -12.06 5.53 4.50
C SER A 282 -10.80 6.35 4.19
N ALA A 283 -10.27 6.15 3.00
CA ALA A 283 -9.11 6.84 2.45
C ALA A 283 -9.42 7.36 1.04
N ALA A 284 -8.67 8.34 0.59
CA ALA A 284 -8.75 8.78 -0.80
C ALA A 284 -7.45 9.40 -1.28
N VAL A 285 -7.24 9.32 -2.59
CA VAL A 285 -6.18 10.00 -3.32
C VAL A 285 -6.83 10.82 -4.42
N THR A 286 -6.44 12.09 -4.52
CA THR A 286 -6.76 13.01 -5.59
C THR A 286 -5.50 13.27 -6.40
N VAL A 287 -5.55 12.98 -7.69
CA VAL A 287 -4.48 13.24 -8.65
C VAL A 287 -4.89 14.42 -9.51
N GLU A 288 -4.03 15.43 -9.58
CA GLU A 288 -4.20 16.58 -10.46
C GLU A 288 -3.12 16.57 -11.52
N THR A 289 -3.52 16.87 -12.75
CA THR A 289 -2.62 16.92 -13.89
C THR A 289 -2.71 18.27 -14.59
N ASP A 290 -1.85 18.50 -15.57
CA ASP A 290 -1.87 19.69 -16.41
C ASP A 290 -3.04 19.73 -17.41
N VAL A 291 -3.60 18.58 -17.80
CA VAL A 291 -4.65 18.49 -18.84
C VAL A 291 -5.99 17.98 -18.31
N LEU A 292 -5.97 16.98 -17.43
CA LEU A 292 -7.15 16.43 -16.77
C LEU A 292 -7.31 17.12 -15.41
N GLY A 293 -8.54 17.57 -15.13
CA GLY A 293 -8.91 18.10 -13.82
C GLY A 293 -8.73 17.06 -12.70
N PRO A 294 -8.98 17.44 -11.44
CA PRO A 294 -8.74 16.56 -10.30
C PRO A 294 -9.53 15.25 -10.40
N VAL A 295 -8.84 14.12 -10.29
CA VAL A 295 -9.43 12.78 -10.24
C VAL A 295 -9.25 12.22 -8.84
N THR A 296 -10.37 12.00 -8.15
CA THR A 296 -10.35 11.40 -6.80
C THR A 296 -10.77 9.94 -6.85
N VAL A 297 -9.93 9.07 -6.28
CA VAL A 297 -10.24 7.66 -6.03
C VAL A 297 -10.41 7.46 -4.54
N THR A 298 -11.51 6.81 -4.13
CA THR A 298 -11.88 6.62 -2.73
C THR A 298 -11.94 5.14 -2.36
N SER A 299 -11.40 4.80 -1.20
CA SER A 299 -11.61 3.52 -0.52
C SER A 299 -12.53 3.74 0.68
N THR A 300 -13.65 3.01 0.76
CA THR A 300 -14.61 3.16 1.87
C THR A 300 -14.50 1.98 2.83
N ASN A 301 -14.01 2.24 4.05
CA ASN A 301 -13.84 1.24 5.11
C ASN A 301 -13.21 -0.08 4.61
N PRO A 302 -11.94 -0.03 4.15
CA PRO A 302 -11.27 -1.18 3.58
C PRO A 302 -11.15 -2.33 4.58
N THR A 303 -11.05 -3.53 4.03
CA THR A 303 -10.85 -4.78 4.75
C THR A 303 -9.57 -5.45 4.27
N THR A 304 -9.14 -6.50 4.97
CA THR A 304 -8.00 -7.32 4.54
C THR A 304 -8.19 -7.99 3.18
N LEU A 305 -9.44 -8.09 2.69
CA LEU A 305 -9.74 -8.59 1.35
C LEU A 305 -9.32 -7.59 0.28
N ASP A 306 -9.44 -6.28 0.54
CA ASP A 306 -9.02 -5.23 -0.38
C ASP A 306 -7.50 -5.27 -0.57
N THR A 307 -6.73 -5.35 0.51
CA THR A 307 -5.27 -5.51 0.41
C THR A 307 -4.88 -6.80 -0.34
N ALA A 308 -5.61 -7.89 -0.11
CA ALA A 308 -5.42 -9.15 -0.83
C ALA A 308 -5.74 -9.03 -2.33
N TYR A 309 -6.76 -8.26 -2.69
CA TYR A 309 -7.11 -8.01 -4.08
C TYR A 309 -6.00 -7.23 -4.80
N GLY A 310 -5.37 -6.24 -4.17
CA GLY A 310 -4.23 -5.52 -4.79
C GLY A 310 -3.08 -6.47 -5.17
N LEU A 311 -2.76 -7.41 -4.29
CA LEU A 311 -1.74 -8.44 -4.54
C LEU A 311 -2.15 -9.37 -5.68
N LEU A 312 -3.42 -9.75 -5.73
CA LEU A 312 -3.96 -10.56 -6.83
C LEU A 312 -3.90 -9.80 -8.16
N GLN A 313 -4.28 -8.52 -8.17
CA GLN A 313 -4.22 -7.67 -9.35
C GLN A 313 -2.79 -7.55 -9.87
N ASP A 314 -1.83 -7.29 -9.00
CA ASP A 314 -0.42 -7.22 -9.37
C ASP A 314 0.11 -8.56 -9.89
N LEU A 315 -0.28 -9.67 -9.25
CA LEU A 315 0.08 -11.01 -9.73
C LEU A 315 -0.45 -11.27 -11.14
N LEU A 316 -1.74 -10.98 -11.39
CA LEU A 316 -2.32 -11.13 -12.71
C LEU A 316 -1.67 -10.21 -13.73
N THR A 317 -1.40 -8.95 -13.36
CA THR A 317 -0.71 -7.97 -14.22
C THR A 317 0.71 -8.39 -14.55
N ALA A 318 1.42 -9.00 -13.60
CA ALA A 318 2.76 -9.54 -13.79
C ALA A 318 2.76 -10.65 -14.85
N VAL A 319 1.88 -11.66 -14.68
CA VAL A 319 1.90 -12.88 -15.48
C VAL A 319 1.19 -12.72 -16.84
N LEU A 320 0.17 -11.86 -16.93
CA LEU A 320 -0.70 -11.74 -18.11
C LEU A 320 -0.46 -10.45 -18.93
N GLY A 321 0.22 -9.47 -18.35
CA GLY A 321 0.35 -8.13 -18.92
C GLY A 321 -0.88 -7.22 -18.70
N ASP A 322 -0.84 -6.01 -19.26
CA ASP A 322 -1.85 -4.99 -19.02
C ASP A 322 -3.18 -5.27 -19.76
N GLY A 323 -4.31 -4.91 -19.15
CA GLY A 323 -5.62 -4.86 -19.84
C GLY A 323 -6.45 -6.15 -19.86
N GLN A 324 -6.00 -7.21 -19.20
CA GLN A 324 -6.70 -8.51 -19.09
C GLN A 324 -7.71 -8.53 -17.92
N GLY A 325 -8.50 -7.45 -17.77
CA GLY A 325 -9.53 -7.39 -16.73
C GLY A 325 -10.52 -8.55 -16.85
N LEU A 326 -10.98 -9.07 -15.71
CA LEU A 326 -12.09 -10.03 -15.69
C LEU A 326 -13.32 -9.37 -16.32
N ARG A 327 -13.81 -9.94 -17.42
CA ARG A 327 -15.19 -9.70 -17.85
C ARG A 327 -16.05 -10.69 -17.06
N CYS A 328 -16.81 -10.18 -16.09
CA CYS A 328 -17.78 -10.95 -15.33
C CYS A 328 -18.87 -11.52 -16.25
#